data_AF-A0A968U7G4-F1
#
_entry.id   AF-A0A968U7G4-F1
#
_cell.length_a   1.000
_cell.length_b   1.000
_cell.length_c   1.000
_cell.angle_alpha   90.00
_cell.angle_beta   90.00
_cell.angle_gamma   90.00
#
_symmetry.space_group_name_H-M   'P 1'
#
loop_
_entity.id
_entity.type
_entity.pdbx_description
1 polymer ?
#
loop_
_entity_poly.entity_id
_entity_poly.type
_entity_poly.pdbx_seq_one_letter_code
_entity_poly.pdbx_strand_id
1 'polypeptide(L)'
;MYTTLKQKCLRVILEILRITNLVQSITKDPSVLATRFTGKRFWDEFQKHLSLYDRGDVVLLSFDNILVMDASFADEVFGQIAVMRARKEYEYPYLILADLNET
;
A
#
# COMPACT_ATOMS: atom_id res chain seq x y z
N MET A 1 44.60 1.51 9.54
CA MET A 1 43.74 2.11 8.50
C MET A 1 42.35 1.51 8.67
N TYR A 2 41.57 2.06 9.62
CA TYR A 2 40.22 1.58 9.90
C TYR A 2 39.26 2.26 8.93
N THR A 3 38.75 1.49 7.99
CA THR A 3 37.72 1.91 7.05
C THR A 3 36.49 2.35 7.83
N THR A 4 36.19 3.64 7.72
CA THR A 4 35.01 4.31 8.24
C THR A 4 33.78 3.61 7.66
N LEU A 5 33.18 2.70 8.44
CA LEU A 5 31.80 2.29 8.26
C LEU A 5 30.96 3.55 8.48
N LYS A 6 30.76 4.31 7.39
CA LYS A 6 29.72 5.33 7.32
C LYS A 6 28.43 4.59 7.68
N GLN A 7 27.96 4.81 8.90
CA GLN A 7 26.56 4.66 9.24
C GLN A 7 25.80 5.54 8.24
N LYS A 8 25.42 4.96 7.10
CA LYS A 8 24.26 5.42 6.37
C LYS A 8 23.12 5.21 7.36
N CYS A 9 22.75 6.26 8.09
CA CYS A 9 21.43 6.34 8.66
C CYS A 9 20.48 6.14 7.47
N LEU A 10 19.94 4.93 7.33
CA LEU A 10 18.77 4.70 6.50
C LEU A 10 17.71 5.60 7.12
N ARG A 11 17.43 6.72 6.45
CA ARG A 11 16.25 7.51 6.74
C ARG A 11 15.08 6.67 6.27
N VAL A 12 14.55 5.85 7.16
CA VAL A 12 13.28 5.16 6.93
C VAL A 12 12.21 6.22 7.12
N ILE A 13 11.58 6.64 6.02
CA ILE A 13 10.38 7.44 6.12
C ILE A 13 9.24 6.47 6.45
N LEU A 14 8.57 6.72 7.58
CA LEU A 14 7.36 6.02 7.97
C LEU A 14 6.17 6.91 7.61
N GLU A 15 5.42 6.53 6.59
CA GLU A 15 4.26 7.29 6.11
C GLU A 15 2.98 6.48 6.32
N ILE A 16 1.92 7.16 6.75
CA ILE A 16 0.61 6.54 6.94
C ILE A 16 -0.27 6.90 5.75
N LEU A 17 -0.52 5.93 4.90
CA LEU A 17 -1.47 6.05 3.81
C LEU A 17 -2.84 5.55 4.27
N ARG A 18 -3.75 6.49 4.50
CA ARG A 18 -5.15 6.19 4.81
C ARG A 18 -5.86 5.74 3.55
N ILE A 19 -6.30 4.47 3.53
CA ILE A 19 -6.95 3.86 2.37
C ILE A 19 -8.24 4.58 2.02
N THR A 20 -9.01 5.02 3.02
CA THR A 20 -10.24 5.80 2.83
C THR A 20 -10.04 7.06 1.99
N ASN A 21 -8.91 7.77 2.15
CA ASN A 21 -8.59 8.95 1.33
C ASN A 21 -8.36 8.56 -0.13
N LEU A 22 -7.77 7.40 -0.38
CA LEU A 22 -7.50 6.90 -1.73
C LEU A 22 -8.79 6.48 -2.44
N VAL A 23 -9.75 5.88 -1.72
CA VAL A 23 -11.02 5.43 -2.33
C VAL A 23 -12.11 6.48 -2.42
N GLN A 24 -11.99 7.62 -1.72
CA GLN A 24 -12.94 8.73 -1.84
C GLN A 24 -13.11 9.24 -3.28
N SER A 25 -12.07 9.14 -4.11
CA SER A 25 -12.12 9.51 -5.54
C SER A 25 -12.69 8.40 -6.45
N ILE A 26 -12.91 7.20 -5.91
CA ILE A 26 -13.19 5.98 -6.68
C ILE A 26 -14.64 5.50 -6.50
N THR A 27 -15.15 5.58 -5.27
CA THR A 27 -16.48 5.08 -4.88
C THR A 27 -17.23 6.12 -4.05
N LYS A 28 -18.57 6.06 -4.11
CA LYS A 28 -19.45 6.90 -3.27
C LYS A 28 -19.46 6.46 -1.81
N ASP A 29 -19.12 5.20 -1.55
CA ASP A 29 -19.01 4.64 -0.21
C ASP A 29 -17.58 4.11 -0.01
N PRO A 30 -16.67 4.93 0.54
CA PRO A 30 -15.28 4.55 0.74
C PRO A 30 -15.10 3.53 1.88
N SER A 31 -16.14 3.24 2.66
CA SER A 31 -16.09 2.23 3.72
C SER A 31 -16.23 0.79 3.19
N VAL A 32 -16.60 0.65 1.91
CA VAL A 32 -16.85 -0.64 1.25
C VAL A 32 -15.88 -0.82 0.07
N LEU A 33 -14.89 -1.70 0.27
CA LEU A 33 -13.95 -2.14 -0.76
C LEU A 33 -14.44 -3.45 -1.36
N ALA A 34 -15.38 -3.34 -2.28
CA ALA A 34 -16.01 -4.50 -2.92
C ALA A 34 -15.88 -4.45 -4.44
N THR A 35 -15.80 -5.63 -5.04
CA THR A 35 -15.72 -5.95 -6.47
C THR A 35 -14.35 -5.74 -7.13
N ARG A 36 -14.07 -6.54 -8.16
CA ARG A 36 -12.87 -6.42 -8.99
C ARG A 36 -12.76 -5.09 -9.72
N PHE A 37 -13.88 -4.47 -10.10
CA PHE A 37 -13.88 -3.17 -10.78
C PHE A 37 -13.34 -2.06 -9.87
N THR A 38 -13.78 -2.04 -8.61
CA THR A 38 -13.23 -1.17 -7.58
C THR A 38 -11.77 -1.49 -7.31
N GLY A 39 -11.41 -2.78 -7.27
CA GLY A 39 -10.02 -3.24 -7.11
C GLY A 39 -9.07 -2.71 -8.19
N LYS A 40 -9.48 -2.77 -9.46
CA LYS A 40 -8.67 -2.24 -10.57
C LYS A 40 -8.47 -0.73 -10.48
N ARG A 41 -9.54 0.04 -10.25
CA ARG A 41 -9.43 1.51 -10.12
C ARG A 41 -8.60 1.91 -8.91
N PHE A 42 -8.80 1.20 -7.80
CA PHE A 42 -7.99 1.35 -6.60
C PHE A 42 -6.52 1.11 -6.92
N TRP A 43 -6.22 0.03 -7.62
CA TRP A 43 -4.87 -0.32 -7.99
C TRP A 43 -4.18 0.77 -8.80
N ASP A 44 -4.86 1.31 -9.82
CA ASP A 44 -4.31 2.39 -10.64
C ASP A 44 -3.96 3.65 -9.82
N GLU A 45 -4.80 4.05 -8.87
CA GLU A 45 -4.53 5.19 -7.97
C GLU A 45 -3.48 4.86 -6.90
N PHE A 46 -3.47 3.63 -6.42
CA PHE A 46 -2.53 3.13 -5.43
C PHE A 46 -1.11 3.10 -5.99
N GLN A 47 -0.92 2.65 -7.23
CA GLN A 47 0.38 2.67 -7.89
C GLN A 47 0.93 4.08 -8.05
N LYS A 48 0.08 5.06 -8.39
CA LYS A 48 0.49 6.47 -8.48
C LYS A 48 1.01 6.96 -7.12
N HIS A 49 0.30 6.67 -6.03
CA HIS A 49 0.75 7.02 -4.70
C HIS A 49 2.05 6.29 -4.33
N LEU A 50 2.16 5.00 -4.59
CA LEU A 50 3.36 4.22 -4.27
C LEU A 50 4.61 4.68 -5.04
N SER A 51 4.44 5.26 -6.24
CA SER A 51 5.55 5.82 -7.03
C SER A 51 6.19 7.08 -6.42
N LEU A 52 5.58 7.65 -5.39
CA LEU A 52 6.11 8.82 -4.67
C LEU A 52 7.14 8.45 -3.59
N TYR A 53 7.28 7.16 -3.26
CA TYR A 53 8.14 6.68 -2.19
C TYR A 53 9.36 5.95 -2.75
N ASP A 54 10.46 6.01 -2.01
CA ASP A 54 11.65 5.23 -2.33
C ASP A 54 11.49 3.78 -1.84
N ARG A 55 12.19 2.84 -2.48
CA ARG A 55 12.20 1.41 -2.09
C ARG A 55 12.50 1.18 -0.61
N GLY A 56 13.35 2.03 -0.02
CA GLY A 56 13.78 1.91 1.38
C GLY A 56 12.73 2.38 2.38
N ASP A 57 11.66 3.02 1.92
CA ASP A 57 10.62 3.57 2.78
C ASP A 57 9.66 2.49 3.28
N VAL A 58 8.96 2.82 4.36
CA VAL A 58 7.92 1.99 4.95
C VAL A 58 6.60 2.75 4.90
N VAL A 59 5.63 2.20 4.20
CA VAL A 59 4.27 2.75 4.12
C VAL A 59 3.33 1.88 4.94
N LEU A 60 2.73 2.47 5.97
CA LEU A 60 1.64 1.90 6.72
C LEU A 60 0.33 2.13 5.96
N LEU A 61 -0.29 1.05 5.51
CA LEU A 61 -1.60 1.07 4.88
C LEU A 61 -2.66 0.99 5.98
N SER A 62 -3.24 2.13 6.32
CA SER A 62 -4.28 2.23 7.34
C SER A 62 -5.64 1.97 6.71
N PHE A 63 -6.27 0.86 7.12
CA PHE A 63 -7.64 0.47 6.72
C PHE A 63 -8.69 0.95 7.72
N ASP A 64 -8.35 1.92 8.58
CA ASP A 64 -9.29 2.53 9.49
C ASP A 64 -10.54 3.06 8.76
N ASN A 65 -11.72 2.79 9.32
CA ASN A 65 -13.04 3.05 8.76
C ASN A 65 -13.41 2.27 7.47
N ILE A 66 -12.63 1.25 7.09
CA ILE A 66 -13.06 0.25 6.11
C ILE A 66 -13.87 -0.83 6.83
N LEU A 67 -15.17 -0.84 6.60
CA LEU A 67 -16.10 -1.76 7.26
C LEU A 67 -16.16 -3.11 6.55
N VAL A 68 -16.05 -3.10 5.22
CA VAL A 68 -16.14 -4.31 4.40
C VAL A 68 -15.06 -4.28 3.34
N MET A 69 -14.27 -5.35 3.28
CA MET A 69 -13.38 -5.65 2.16
C MET A 69 -13.69 -7.05 1.66
N ASP A 70 -14.14 -7.16 0.41
CA ASP A 70 -14.42 -8.48 -0.15
C ASP A 70 -13.14 -9.19 -0.60
N ALA A 71 -13.19 -10.52 -0.65
CA ALA A 71 -12.04 -11.34 -1.03
C ALA A 71 -11.58 -11.06 -2.46
N SER A 72 -12.49 -10.70 -3.37
CA SER A 72 -12.16 -10.44 -4.77
C SER A 72 -11.35 -9.15 -4.94
N PHE A 73 -11.64 -8.13 -4.15
CA PHE A 73 -10.89 -6.88 -4.08
C PHE A 73 -9.50 -7.15 -3.49
N ALA A 74 -9.44 -7.87 -2.36
CA ALA A 74 -8.18 -8.21 -1.72
C ALA A 74 -7.27 -9.01 -2.66
N ASP A 75 -7.80 -10.03 -3.34
CA ASP A 75 -7.06 -10.83 -4.31
C ASP A 75 -6.56 -9.99 -5.49
N GLU A 76 -7.38 -9.07 -6.01
CA GLU A 76 -6.97 -8.19 -7.10
C GLU A 76 -5.82 -7.28 -6.68
N VAL A 77 -5.94 -6.60 -5.54
CA VAL A 77 -4.94 -5.62 -5.09
C VAL A 77 -3.68 -6.31 -4.56
N PHE A 78 -3.81 -7.19 -3.59
CA PHE A 78 -2.65 -7.83 -2.95
C PHE A 78 -2.03 -8.90 -3.85
N GLY A 79 -2.83 -9.57 -4.70
CA GLY A 79 -2.32 -10.47 -5.71
C GLY A 79 -1.45 -9.75 -6.73
N GLN A 80 -1.84 -8.57 -7.20
CA GLN A 80 -1.00 -7.78 -8.10
C GLN A 80 0.32 -7.34 -7.45
N ILE A 81 0.31 -6.92 -6.17
CA ILE A 81 1.55 -6.62 -5.43
C ILE A 81 2.47 -7.85 -5.37
N ALA A 82 1.91 -9.01 -5.03
CA ALA A 82 2.68 -10.25 -4.92
C ALA A 82 3.30 -10.65 -6.27
N VAL A 83 2.53 -10.58 -7.35
CA VAL A 83 3.00 -10.87 -8.72
C VAL A 83 4.12 -9.91 -9.12
N MET A 84 3.94 -8.60 -8.92
CA MET A 84 4.95 -7.61 -9.29
C MET A 84 6.25 -7.79 -8.50
N ARG A 85 6.16 -8.09 -7.19
CA ARG A 85 7.33 -8.42 -6.36
C ARG A 85 8.05 -9.66 -6.87
N ALA A 86 7.31 -10.71 -7.24
CA ALA A 86 7.90 -11.94 -7.79
C ALA A 86 8.64 -11.68 -9.11
N ARG A 87 8.13 -10.77 -9.94
CA ARG A 87 8.73 -10.42 -11.24
C ARG A 87 9.85 -9.37 -11.18
N LYS A 88 10.07 -8.74 -10.02
CA LYS A 88 11.04 -7.64 -9.83
C LYS A 88 10.79 -6.45 -10.79
N GLU A 89 9.54 -6.27 -11.19
CA GLU A 89 9.13 -5.24 -12.16
C GLU A 89 9.07 -3.83 -11.52
N TYR A 90 8.90 -3.76 -10.19
CA TYR A 90 8.85 -2.51 -9.44
C TYR A 90 9.46 -2.68 -8.05
N GLU A 91 10.31 -1.73 -7.67
CA GLU A 91 10.90 -1.65 -6.32
C GLU A 91 9.99 -0.81 -5.41
N TYR A 92 8.84 -1.38 -5.03
CA TYR A 92 7.92 -0.73 -4.09
C TYR A 92 8.54 -0.53 -2.70
N PRO A 93 8.08 0.47 -1.94
CA PRO A 93 8.38 0.56 -0.51
C PRO A 93 7.89 -0.70 0.23
N TYR A 94 8.37 -0.87 1.45
CA TYR A 94 7.83 -1.87 2.36
C TYR A 94 6.40 -1.46 2.75
N LEU A 95 5.45 -2.36 2.54
CA LEU A 95 4.03 -2.15 2.85
C LEU A 95 3.70 -2.93 4.11
N ILE A 96 3.12 -2.26 5.10
CA ILE A 96 2.63 -2.87 6.33
C ILE A 96 1.12 -2.59 6.41
N LEU A 97 0.33 -3.63 6.60
CA LEU A 97 -1.09 -3.47 6.86
C LEU A 97 -1.27 -3.03 8.31
N ALA A 98 -1.93 -1.91 8.53
CA ALA A 98 -2.22 -1.33 9.84
C ALA A 98 -3.73 -1.14 10.01
N ASP A 99 -4.17 -1.05 11.27
CA ASP A 99 -5.56 -0.76 11.64
C ASP A 99 -6.59 -1.73 11.03
N LEU A 100 -6.17 -2.97 10.75
CA LEU A 100 -7.08 -4.04 10.36
C LEU A 100 -7.88 -4.46 11.59
N ASN A 101 -9.06 -3.84 11.77
CA ASN A 101 -10.10 -4.16 12.76
C ASN A 101 -9.57 -4.91 14.00
N GLU A 102 -9.12 -4.16 15.01
CA GLU A 102 -9.18 -4.68 16.38
C GLU A 102 -10.65 -5.00 16.65
N THR A 103 -10.98 -6.29 16.69
CA THR A 103 -12.33 -6.78 16.96
C THR A 103 -12.59 -6.80 18.45
#